data_AF-A0AAD6UGQ9-F1
#
_entry.id   AF-A0AAD6UGQ9-F1
#
_cell.length_a   1.000
_cell.length_b   1.000
_cell.length_c   1.000
_cell.angle_alpha   90.00
_cell.angle_beta   90.00
_cell.angle_gamma   90.00
#
_symmetry.space_group_name_H-M   'P 1'
#
loop_
_entity.id
_entity.type
_entity.pdbx_description
1 polymer ?
#
loop_
_entity_poly.entity_id
_entity_poly.type
_entity_poly.pdbx_seq_one_letter_code
_entity_poly.pdbx_strand_id
1 'polypeptide(L)'
;MPRSESPPPHKRARQSSSAEHENGLSLPPLSLSILGVEPLDEFIKEIADWVHYTIVNRPPDLQGKIEVEAKVGLLRDRSSGQRLMLPVLVETIIAPDSIDLRFESNMSLQQHKHFNTRLNELKTASTQPSFPSTPLEYSHLYLLDSFYPTDNPHDKDKIRVTRNEKTGTVLECMRKIRLGDLNIFSPKRAADWRVSVNLEVPVSHPVGTPTHTRKKDRLSYSHEEFSIDLTQVTASTSPGSPPKLLHELEIEIARPALLLATAAKRGDPSVPELERSAFDELIRAFVNNARILVRNASEGWQ
;
A
#
# COMPACT_ATOMS: atom_id res chain seq x y z
N MET A 1 44.91 27.19 -13.68
CA MET A 1 44.13 25.95 -13.91
C MET A 1 42.65 26.30 -13.78
N PRO A 2 41.90 26.45 -14.88
CA PRO A 2 40.52 26.88 -14.82
C PRO A 2 39.59 25.71 -14.47
N ARG A 3 38.53 25.99 -13.70
CA ARG A 3 37.51 25.03 -13.27
C ARG A 3 36.66 24.61 -14.47
N SER A 4 36.57 23.31 -14.73
CA SER A 4 35.66 22.72 -15.71
C SER A 4 34.27 22.54 -15.08
N GLU A 5 33.31 23.38 -15.45
CA GLU A 5 31.90 23.16 -15.17
C GLU A 5 31.35 22.06 -16.09
N SER A 6 30.73 21.04 -15.50
CA SER A 6 30.04 19.97 -16.24
C SER A 6 28.65 20.45 -16.65
N PRO A 7 28.16 20.14 -17.87
CA PRO A 7 26.82 20.54 -18.29
C PRO A 7 25.73 19.71 -17.58
N PRO A 8 24.51 20.28 -17.40
CA PRO A 8 23.39 19.57 -16.78
C PRO A 8 22.88 18.42 -17.66
N PRO A 9 22.26 17.37 -17.07
CA PRO A 9 21.84 16.19 -17.80
C PRO A 9 20.67 16.48 -18.75
N HIS A 10 20.75 15.94 -19.96
CA HIS A 10 19.71 16.02 -20.97
C HIS A 10 18.44 15.26 -20.52
N LYS A 11 17.37 16.01 -20.21
CA LYS A 11 16.02 15.45 -20.05
C LYS A 11 15.49 14.95 -21.39
N ARG A 12 14.92 13.75 -21.34
CA ARG A 12 14.22 13.02 -22.41
C ARG A 12 13.27 13.96 -23.18
N ALA A 13 13.55 14.22 -24.45
CA ALA A 13 12.66 14.99 -25.32
C ALA A 13 11.37 14.20 -25.59
N ARG A 14 10.22 14.72 -25.17
CA ARG A 14 8.92 14.28 -25.70
C ARG A 14 8.83 14.76 -27.15
N GLN A 15 8.55 13.84 -28.08
CA GLN A 15 8.38 14.12 -29.51
C GLN A 15 7.48 15.34 -29.73
N SER A 16 8.04 16.41 -30.31
CA SER A 16 7.27 17.53 -30.82
C SER A 16 6.62 17.10 -32.14
N SER A 17 5.31 16.84 -32.10
CA SER A 17 4.50 16.75 -33.32
C SER A 17 4.47 18.13 -33.98
N SER A 18 5.02 18.22 -35.18
CA SER A 18 4.81 19.33 -36.11
C SER A 18 3.32 19.37 -36.49
N ALA A 19 2.62 20.43 -36.09
CA ALA A 19 1.29 20.73 -36.57
C ALA A 19 1.18 22.23 -36.87
N GLU A 20 1.34 22.57 -38.15
CA GLU A 20 0.75 23.76 -38.72
C GLU A 20 -0.75 23.49 -38.93
N HIS A 21 -1.62 24.21 -38.22
CA HIS A 21 -2.80 24.89 -38.77
C HIS A 21 -3.63 25.56 -37.65
N GLU A 22 -4.03 26.80 -37.94
CA GLU A 22 -4.75 27.74 -37.09
C GLU A 22 -6.22 27.33 -36.86
N ASN A 23 -6.59 27.10 -35.59
CA ASN A 23 -7.72 27.77 -34.91
C ASN A 23 -7.94 27.12 -33.54
N GLY A 24 -7.55 27.83 -32.49
CA GLY A 24 -7.73 27.45 -31.09
C GLY A 24 -6.58 28.00 -30.27
N LEU A 25 -6.86 28.98 -29.41
CA LEU A 25 -5.90 29.60 -28.51
C LEU A 25 -5.35 28.56 -27.51
N SER A 26 -4.41 27.74 -27.95
CA SER A 26 -3.61 26.88 -27.10
C SER A 26 -2.62 27.75 -26.35
N LEU A 27 -2.97 28.16 -25.13
CA LEU A 27 -2.04 28.83 -24.24
C LEU A 27 -0.78 27.97 -24.07
N PRO A 28 0.43 28.56 -24.11
CA PRO A 28 1.65 27.81 -23.90
C PRO A 28 1.68 27.21 -22.49
N PRO A 29 2.31 26.04 -22.28
CA PRO A 29 2.43 25.45 -20.95
C PRO A 29 3.23 26.37 -20.04
N LEU A 30 2.76 26.51 -18.79
CA LEU A 30 3.49 27.24 -17.76
C LEU A 30 4.75 26.48 -17.35
N SER A 31 5.78 27.22 -16.93
CA SER A 31 6.93 26.63 -16.24
C SER A 31 6.49 26.00 -14.91
N LEU A 32 7.13 24.90 -14.51
CA LEU A 32 6.81 24.19 -13.25
C LEU A 32 7.00 25.09 -12.01
N SER A 33 8.00 25.97 -12.05
CA SER A 33 8.27 27.01 -11.05
C SER A 33 9.19 28.07 -11.64
N ILE A 34 9.53 29.10 -10.87
CA ILE A 34 10.56 30.10 -11.23
C ILE A 34 11.94 29.49 -11.51
N LEU A 35 12.19 28.26 -11.03
CA LEU A 35 13.44 27.51 -11.23
C LEU A 35 13.29 26.40 -12.29
N GLY A 36 12.11 26.23 -12.89
CA GLY A 36 11.83 25.16 -13.85
C GLY A 36 11.78 23.75 -13.23
N VAL A 37 11.67 23.65 -11.90
CA VAL A 37 11.55 22.38 -11.16
C VAL A 37 10.25 22.32 -10.38
N GLU A 38 9.64 21.14 -10.30
CA GLU A 38 8.48 20.91 -9.43
C GLU A 38 8.95 20.84 -7.97
N PRO A 39 8.31 21.56 -7.02
CA PRO A 39 8.65 21.44 -5.61
C PRO A 39 8.33 20.04 -5.09
N LEU A 40 9.02 19.63 -4.03
CA LEU A 40 8.77 18.34 -3.39
C LEU A 40 7.36 18.29 -2.79
N ASP A 41 6.67 17.15 -2.99
CA ASP A 41 5.44 16.84 -2.27
C ASP A 41 5.83 16.37 -0.85
N GLU A 42 5.75 17.27 0.12
CA GLU A 42 6.07 17.00 1.53
C GLU A 42 5.29 15.81 2.10
N PHE A 43 4.06 15.57 1.64
CA PHE A 43 3.27 14.43 2.10
C PHE A 43 3.91 13.10 1.65
N ILE A 44 4.29 13.01 0.39
CA ILE A 44 4.93 11.81 -0.15
C ILE A 44 6.32 11.64 0.45
N LYS A 45 7.05 12.73 0.64
CA LYS A 45 8.38 12.75 1.26
C LYS A 45 8.31 12.23 2.69
N GLU A 46 7.33 12.66 3.49
CA GLU A 46 7.14 12.21 4.87
C GLU A 46 6.84 10.70 4.94
N ILE A 47 5.97 10.18 4.06
CA ILE A 47 5.71 8.73 3.98
C ILE A 47 6.99 8.00 3.59
N ALA A 48 7.75 8.50 2.62
CA ALA A 48 9.00 7.88 2.19
C ALA A 48 10.04 7.87 3.31
N ASP A 49 10.19 8.97 4.05
CA ASP A 49 11.08 9.07 5.20
C ASP A 49 10.70 8.09 6.30
N TRP A 50 9.42 8.03 6.64
CA TRP A 50 8.93 7.12 7.66
C TRP A 50 9.10 5.64 7.27
N VAL A 51 8.75 5.25 6.04
CA VAL A 51 8.94 3.88 5.55
C VAL A 51 10.43 3.52 5.53
N HIS A 52 11.27 4.40 5.00
CA HIS A 52 12.72 4.18 4.95
C HIS A 52 13.33 4.01 6.34
N TYR A 53 13.01 4.91 7.27
CA TYR A 53 13.44 4.83 8.65
C TYR A 53 13.01 3.50 9.29
N THR A 54 11.75 3.10 9.10
CA THR A 54 11.21 1.86 9.67
C THR A 54 11.92 0.62 9.11
N ILE A 55 12.23 0.62 7.81
CA ILE A 55 12.95 -0.47 7.16
C ILE A 55 14.39 -0.55 7.65
N VAL A 56 15.12 0.57 7.71
CA VAL A 56 16.55 0.60 8.08
C VAL A 56 16.74 0.25 9.55
N ASN A 57 15.80 0.64 10.43
CA ASN A 57 15.86 0.37 11.86
C ASN A 57 15.13 -0.92 12.29
N ARG A 58 14.79 -1.80 11.34
CA ARG A 58 14.20 -3.11 11.66
C ARG A 58 15.16 -3.96 12.51
N PRO A 59 14.65 -4.90 13.33
CA PRO A 59 15.51 -5.80 14.11
C PRO A 59 16.50 -6.57 13.21
N PRO A 60 17.82 -6.47 13.43
CA PRO A 60 18.83 -7.08 12.55
C PRO A 60 18.88 -8.60 12.66
N ASP A 61 18.51 -9.14 13.83
CA ASP A 61 18.59 -10.58 14.13
C ASP A 61 17.44 -11.39 13.51
N LEU A 62 16.41 -10.72 12.99
CA LEU A 62 15.24 -11.36 12.40
C LEU A 62 15.33 -11.36 10.88
N GLN A 63 15.55 -12.54 10.30
CA GLN A 63 15.49 -12.73 8.86
C GLN A 63 14.04 -12.90 8.41
N GLY A 64 13.50 -11.88 7.76
CA GLY A 64 12.15 -11.89 7.23
C GLY A 64 12.00 -10.99 6.00
N LYS A 65 10.88 -11.14 5.31
CA LYS A 65 10.50 -10.28 4.19
C LYS A 65 9.83 -9.03 4.73
N ILE A 66 10.25 -7.86 4.24
CA ILE A 66 9.54 -6.61 4.52
C ILE A 66 8.29 -6.56 3.66
N GLU A 67 7.17 -6.27 4.28
CA GLU A 67 5.90 -5.96 3.62
C GLU A 67 5.56 -4.49 3.92
N VAL A 68 5.31 -3.72 2.86
CA VAL A 68 4.76 -2.37 2.96
C VAL A 68 3.41 -2.38 2.27
N GLU A 69 2.36 -2.14 3.04
CA GLU A 69 0.97 -2.18 2.60
C GLU A 69 0.23 -0.90 3.00
N ALA A 70 -0.75 -0.50 2.21
CA ALA A 70 -1.72 0.53 2.57
C ALA A 70 -3.11 -0.07 2.57
N LYS A 71 -3.84 0.15 3.66
CA LYS A 71 -5.18 -0.37 3.87
C LYS A 71 -6.20 0.76 3.82
N VAL A 72 -7.30 0.54 3.11
CA VAL A 72 -8.43 1.46 3.06
C VAL A 72 -9.41 1.12 4.18
N GLY A 73 -9.82 2.13 4.94
CA GLY A 73 -10.59 1.92 6.16
C GLY A 73 -11.12 3.21 6.76
N LEU A 74 -11.44 3.19 8.05
CA LEU A 74 -11.81 4.38 8.82
C LEU A 74 -10.89 4.57 10.01
N LEU A 75 -10.49 5.81 10.25
CA LEU A 75 -9.89 6.21 11.52
C LEU A 75 -11.01 6.57 12.47
N ARG A 76 -11.07 5.92 13.63
CA ARG A 76 -12.05 6.19 14.66
C ARG A 76 -11.40 6.62 15.96
N ASP A 77 -12.00 7.62 16.58
CA ASP A 77 -11.69 7.97 17.96
C ASP A 77 -12.12 6.82 18.88
N ARG A 78 -11.23 6.35 19.77
CA ARG A 78 -11.54 5.18 20.61
C ARG A 78 -12.64 5.46 21.63
N SER A 79 -12.72 6.69 22.12
CA SER A 79 -13.65 7.07 23.18
C SER A 79 -15.10 7.10 22.68
N SER A 80 -15.31 7.66 21.49
CA SER A 80 -16.63 7.85 20.89
C SER A 80 -17.02 6.74 19.90
N GLY A 81 -16.04 6.02 19.35
CA GLY A 81 -16.25 5.07 18.24
C GLY A 81 -16.69 5.73 16.93
N GLN A 82 -16.72 7.06 16.86
CA GLN A 82 -17.07 7.78 15.64
C GLN A 82 -15.85 7.93 14.75
N ARG A 83 -16.08 8.15 13.45
CA ARG A 83 -15.00 8.54 12.53
C ARG A 83 -14.33 9.80 13.07
N LEU A 84 -13.00 9.81 13.05
CA LEU A 84 -12.19 10.92 13.52
C LEU A 84 -12.56 12.20 12.78
N MET A 85 -12.65 13.31 13.52
CA MET A 85 -12.90 14.65 12.98
C MET A 85 -11.80 15.58 13.46
N LEU A 86 -10.99 16.08 12.53
CA LEU A 86 -9.90 17.01 12.81
C LEU A 86 -10.16 18.37 12.12
N PRO A 87 -9.69 19.49 12.70
CA PRO A 87 -9.82 20.82 12.11
C PRO A 87 -8.82 21.03 10.95
N VAL A 88 -8.82 20.11 9.97
CA VAL A 88 -7.95 20.14 8.78
C VAL A 88 -8.79 19.99 7.51
N LEU A 89 -8.37 20.63 6.43
CA LEU A 89 -9.14 20.71 5.19
C LEU A 89 -8.72 19.70 4.13
N VAL A 90 -7.58 19.04 4.31
CA VAL A 90 -6.96 18.18 3.30
C VAL A 90 -6.45 16.89 3.94
N GLU A 91 -6.12 15.94 3.08
CA GLU A 91 -5.44 14.71 3.48
C GLU A 91 -4.24 15.03 4.37
N THR A 92 -4.17 14.40 5.54
CA THR A 92 -3.19 14.74 6.58
C THR A 92 -2.67 13.47 7.24
N ILE A 93 -1.35 13.37 7.35
CA ILE A 93 -0.66 12.34 8.13
C ILE A 93 -0.86 12.66 9.61
N ILE A 94 -1.39 11.71 10.37
CA ILE A 94 -1.51 11.84 11.82
C ILE A 94 -0.19 11.42 12.44
N ALA A 95 0.39 12.31 13.24
CA ALA A 95 1.58 11.99 14.03
C ALA A 95 1.31 10.74 14.90
N PRO A 96 2.19 9.73 14.88
CA PRO A 96 2.04 8.55 15.72
C PRO A 96 1.81 8.91 17.19
N ASP A 97 0.94 8.17 17.86
CA ASP A 97 0.60 8.32 19.29
C ASP A 97 0.04 9.68 19.74
N SER A 98 -0.21 10.61 18.81
CA SER A 98 -0.76 11.94 19.13
C SER A 98 -2.24 11.93 19.48
N ILE A 99 -2.98 10.92 19.01
CA ILE A 99 -4.43 10.78 19.20
C ILE A 99 -4.73 9.32 19.52
N ASP A 100 -5.56 9.06 20.54
CA ASP A 100 -6.04 7.72 20.83
C ASP A 100 -7.12 7.29 19.83
N LEU A 101 -6.64 6.69 18.74
CA LEU A 101 -7.49 6.21 17.65
C LEU A 101 -7.35 4.70 17.45
N ARG A 102 -8.37 4.14 16.78
CA ARG A 102 -8.31 2.81 16.17
C ARG A 102 -8.56 2.93 14.68
N PHE A 103 -7.83 2.17 13.89
CA PHE A 103 -8.12 2.02 12.47
C PHE A 103 -8.96 0.76 12.25
N GLU A 104 -10.04 0.92 11.51
CA GLU A 104 -10.90 -0.18 11.09
C GLU A 104 -10.70 -0.46 9.61
N SER A 105 -9.91 -1.51 9.34
CA SER A 105 -9.75 -2.08 8.00
C SER A 105 -10.98 -2.93 7.67
N ASN A 106 -12.10 -2.27 7.35
CA ASN A 106 -13.33 -2.94 6.94
C ASN A 106 -14.19 -2.01 6.10
N MET A 107 -14.96 -2.59 5.19
CA MET A 107 -15.98 -1.89 4.41
C MET A 107 -17.28 -2.69 4.35
N SER A 108 -18.36 -2.07 3.88
CA SER A 108 -19.61 -2.79 3.61
C SER A 108 -19.49 -3.71 2.39
N LEU A 109 -20.36 -4.71 2.29
CA LEU A 109 -20.47 -5.57 1.11
C LEU A 109 -20.71 -4.76 -0.17
N GLN A 110 -21.47 -3.66 -0.09
CA GLN A 110 -21.74 -2.79 -1.23
C GLN A 110 -20.48 -2.05 -1.70
N GLN A 111 -19.69 -1.53 -0.77
CA GLN A 111 -18.40 -0.89 -1.07
C GLN A 111 -17.40 -1.90 -1.67
N HIS A 112 -17.36 -3.11 -1.13
CA HIS A 112 -16.55 -4.20 -1.67
C HIS A 112 -16.96 -4.54 -3.10
N LYS A 113 -18.27 -4.70 -3.36
CA LYS A 113 -18.79 -4.94 -4.71
C LYS A 113 -18.45 -3.79 -5.66
N HIS A 114 -18.54 -2.54 -5.19
CA HIS A 114 -18.17 -1.36 -5.98
C HIS A 114 -16.70 -1.41 -6.41
N PHE A 115 -15.76 -1.66 -5.50
CA PHE A 115 -14.35 -1.80 -5.86
C PHE A 115 -14.09 -2.98 -6.79
N ASN A 116 -14.73 -4.13 -6.55
CA ASN A 116 -14.61 -5.29 -7.42
C ASN A 116 -15.02 -4.95 -8.86
N THR A 117 -16.17 -4.28 -9.04
CA THR A 117 -16.63 -3.85 -10.37
C THR A 117 -15.60 -2.92 -11.02
N ARG A 118 -15.12 -1.90 -10.30
CA ARG A 118 -14.14 -0.93 -10.83
C ARG A 118 -12.82 -1.58 -11.23
N LEU A 119 -12.28 -2.48 -10.41
CA LEU A 119 -11.01 -3.15 -10.69
C LEU A 119 -11.13 -4.12 -11.87
N ASN A 120 -12.27 -4.81 -12.02
CA ASN A 120 -12.54 -5.66 -13.20
C ASN A 120 -12.73 -4.85 -14.49
N GLU A 121 -13.42 -3.71 -14.41
CA GLU A 121 -13.53 -2.75 -15.53
C GLU A 121 -12.14 -2.25 -15.94
N LEU A 122 -11.32 -1.82 -14.97
CA LEU A 122 -9.96 -1.36 -15.19
C LEU A 122 -9.09 -2.45 -15.81
N LYS A 123 -9.13 -3.68 -15.27
CA LYS A 123 -8.42 -4.83 -15.83
C LYS A 123 -8.78 -5.06 -17.30
N THR A 124 -10.07 -5.02 -17.63
CA THR A 124 -10.56 -5.22 -19.00
C THR A 124 -10.14 -4.08 -19.94
N ALA A 125 -10.19 -2.84 -19.45
CA ALA A 125 -9.73 -1.68 -20.20
C ALA A 125 -8.21 -1.72 -20.44
N SER A 126 -7.44 -2.15 -19.44
CA SER A 126 -5.97 -2.15 -19.48
C SER A 126 -5.35 -3.09 -20.52
N THR A 127 -6.11 -4.08 -20.99
CA THR A 127 -5.66 -4.99 -22.07
C THR A 127 -5.88 -4.40 -23.47
N GLN A 128 -6.57 -3.26 -23.59
CA GLN A 128 -6.82 -2.63 -24.89
C GLN A 128 -5.57 -1.88 -25.37
N PRO A 129 -5.21 -1.94 -26.67
CA PRO A 129 -4.01 -1.27 -27.20
C PRO A 129 -3.98 0.26 -27.01
N SER A 130 -5.15 0.88 -26.84
CA SER A 130 -5.29 2.33 -26.61
C SER A 130 -5.13 2.73 -25.14
N PHE A 131 -5.03 1.78 -24.21
CA PHE A 131 -4.88 2.10 -22.80
C PHE A 131 -3.47 2.66 -22.52
N PRO A 132 -3.34 3.79 -21.81
CA PRO A 132 -2.08 4.53 -21.70
C PRO A 132 -1.04 3.90 -20.75
N SER A 133 -1.35 2.76 -20.13
CA SER A 133 -0.54 2.11 -19.09
C SER A 133 -0.37 0.61 -19.38
N THR A 134 0.56 -0.02 -18.67
CA THR A 134 0.77 -1.47 -18.71
C THR A 134 -0.50 -2.23 -18.24
N PRO A 135 -0.79 -3.42 -18.82
CA PRO A 135 -1.97 -4.20 -18.44
C PRO A 135 -1.96 -4.65 -16.98
N LEU A 136 -3.14 -4.79 -16.38
CA LEU A 136 -3.31 -5.41 -15.07
C LEU A 136 -3.39 -6.93 -15.20
N GLU A 137 -2.72 -7.63 -14.29
CA GLU A 137 -2.90 -9.06 -14.08
C GLU A 137 -3.97 -9.31 -13.01
N TYR A 138 -4.56 -10.51 -13.02
CA TYR A 138 -5.62 -10.88 -12.09
C TYR A 138 -5.48 -12.33 -11.63
N SER A 139 -5.68 -12.55 -10.33
CA SER A 139 -5.81 -13.88 -9.75
C SER A 139 -6.89 -13.93 -8.67
N HIS A 140 -7.48 -15.12 -8.49
CA HIS A 140 -8.52 -15.36 -7.49
C HIS A 140 -8.08 -16.49 -6.57
N LEU A 141 -7.86 -16.17 -5.30
CA LEU A 141 -7.29 -17.07 -4.31
C LEU A 141 -8.31 -17.39 -3.22
N TYR A 142 -8.51 -18.68 -2.98
CA TYR A 142 -9.28 -19.20 -1.85
C TYR A 142 -8.30 -19.78 -0.84
N LEU A 143 -8.15 -19.10 0.30
CA LEU A 143 -7.12 -19.38 1.29
C LEU A 143 -7.74 -19.70 2.65
N LEU A 144 -7.07 -20.59 3.38
CA LEU A 144 -7.36 -20.90 4.77
C LEU A 144 -6.15 -20.49 5.62
N ASP A 145 -6.32 -19.47 6.44
CA ASP A 145 -5.33 -19.08 7.44
C ASP A 145 -5.63 -19.82 8.75
N SER A 146 -4.62 -20.45 9.32
CA SER A 146 -4.65 -21.11 10.62
C SER A 146 -3.60 -20.50 11.54
N PHE A 147 -4.01 -20.13 12.77
CA PHE A 147 -3.14 -19.43 13.71
C PHE A 147 -2.76 -20.30 14.90
N TYR A 148 -1.46 -20.41 15.14
CA TYR A 148 -0.88 -21.21 16.22
C TYR A 148 -0.22 -20.29 17.26
N PRO A 149 -0.24 -20.67 18.54
CA PRO A 149 0.51 -19.96 19.55
C PRO A 149 2.01 -20.08 19.25
N THR A 150 2.77 -19.11 19.70
CA THR A 150 4.23 -19.18 19.77
C THR A 150 4.66 -20.00 20.98
N ASP A 151 5.89 -20.50 20.97
CA ASP A 151 6.46 -21.24 22.10
C ASP A 151 6.59 -20.38 23.37
N ASN A 152 6.68 -19.06 23.20
CA ASN A 152 6.65 -18.09 24.29
C ASN A 152 5.21 -17.53 24.46
N PRO A 153 4.50 -17.86 25.56
CA PRO A 153 3.15 -17.36 25.81
C PRO A 153 3.07 -15.83 26.00
N HIS A 154 4.20 -15.16 26.24
CA HIS A 154 4.27 -13.71 26.35
C HIS A 154 4.33 -12.99 24.99
N ASP A 155 4.64 -13.72 23.91
CA ASP A 155 4.61 -13.15 22.57
C ASP A 155 3.14 -12.96 22.16
N LYS A 156 2.78 -11.73 21.81
CA LYS A 156 1.44 -11.41 21.29
C LYS A 156 1.26 -11.88 19.84
N ASP A 157 2.36 -12.13 19.15
CA ASP A 157 2.38 -12.56 17.76
C ASP A 157 2.01 -14.04 17.64
N LYS A 158 1.39 -14.42 16.52
CA LYS A 158 0.98 -15.79 16.24
C LYS A 158 1.68 -16.30 14.99
N ILE A 159 1.91 -17.61 14.94
CA ILE A 159 2.36 -18.28 13.71
C ILE A 159 1.14 -18.45 12.80
N ARG A 160 1.21 -17.90 11.59
CA ARG A 160 0.18 -18.04 10.56
C ARG A 160 0.63 -19.11 9.56
N VAL A 161 -0.21 -20.12 9.38
CA VAL A 161 -0.11 -21.09 8.29
C VAL A 161 -1.20 -20.78 7.28
N THR A 162 -0.82 -20.45 6.06
CA THR A 162 -1.73 -20.20 4.94
C THR A 162 -1.77 -21.43 4.04
N ARG A 163 -2.97 -21.95 3.77
CA ARG A 163 -3.20 -23.09 2.86
C ARG A 163 -4.11 -22.68 1.71
N ASN A 164 -3.94 -23.32 0.55
CA ASN A 164 -4.98 -23.31 -0.47
C ASN A 164 -6.21 -24.05 0.07
N GLU A 165 -7.38 -23.42 0.06
CA GLU A 165 -8.59 -23.99 0.66
C GLU A 165 -9.04 -25.28 -0.04
N LYS A 166 -8.85 -25.38 -1.36
CA LYS A 166 -9.32 -26.51 -2.17
C LYS A 166 -8.37 -27.70 -2.08
N THR A 167 -7.06 -27.47 -2.15
CA THR A 167 -6.06 -28.56 -2.21
C THR A 167 -5.47 -28.91 -0.84
N GLY A 168 -5.59 -28.03 0.15
CA GLY A 168 -4.96 -28.18 1.46
C GLY A 168 -3.44 -27.94 1.47
N THR A 169 -2.84 -27.64 0.32
CA THR A 169 -1.41 -27.37 0.17
C THR A 169 -0.99 -26.16 1.01
N VAL A 170 0.09 -26.29 1.80
CA VAL A 170 0.68 -25.16 2.52
C VAL A 170 1.36 -24.23 1.53
N LEU A 171 0.93 -22.96 1.52
CA LEU A 171 1.52 -21.92 0.68
C LEU A 171 2.54 -21.10 1.46
N GLU A 172 2.26 -20.83 2.73
CA GLU A 172 3.12 -20.00 3.58
C GLU A 172 3.01 -20.43 5.05
N CYS A 173 4.13 -20.37 5.76
CA CYS A 173 4.21 -20.50 7.20
C CYS A 173 5.14 -19.43 7.74
N MET A 174 4.60 -18.44 8.46
CA MET A 174 5.38 -17.29 8.92
C MET A 174 4.83 -16.71 10.23
N ARG A 175 5.65 -15.91 10.91
CA ARG A 175 5.27 -15.01 12.00
C ARG A 175 5.35 -13.57 11.48
N LYS A 176 4.23 -12.84 11.56
CA LYS A 176 4.13 -11.44 11.13
C LYS A 176 4.36 -10.51 12.31
N ILE A 177 5.38 -9.68 12.21
CA ILE A 177 5.77 -8.72 13.24
C ILE A 177 5.50 -7.33 12.70
N ARG A 178 4.72 -6.52 13.41
CA ARG A 178 4.48 -5.13 13.00
C ARG A 178 5.66 -4.25 13.39
N LEU A 179 6.23 -3.54 12.43
CA LEU A 179 7.30 -2.58 12.66
C LEU A 179 6.76 -1.18 12.92
N GLY A 180 5.66 -0.81 12.26
CA GLY A 180 4.99 0.47 12.49
C GLY A 180 3.76 0.68 11.61
N ASP A 181 2.93 1.63 11.99
CA ASP A 181 1.79 2.12 11.22
C ASP A 181 1.84 3.66 11.13
N LEU A 182 1.42 4.20 9.98
CA LEU A 182 1.17 5.61 9.76
C LEU A 182 -0.28 5.80 9.33
N ASN A 183 -1.03 6.63 10.05
CA ASN A 183 -2.45 6.86 9.78
C ASN A 183 -2.65 8.14 8.97
N ILE A 184 -3.49 8.06 7.94
CA ILE A 184 -3.78 9.19 7.05
C ILE A 184 -5.28 9.50 7.13
N PHE A 185 -5.60 10.68 7.66
CA PHE A 185 -6.96 11.20 7.69
C PHE A 185 -7.30 11.93 6.40
N SER A 186 -8.45 11.62 5.82
CA SER A 186 -8.91 12.16 4.54
C SER A 186 -10.27 12.87 4.66
N PRO A 187 -10.31 14.14 5.10
CA PRO A 187 -11.56 14.85 5.45
C PRO A 187 -12.51 15.05 4.26
N LYS A 188 -12.00 15.04 3.03
CA LYS A 188 -12.76 15.22 1.79
C LYS A 188 -13.13 13.90 1.10
N ARG A 189 -12.90 12.77 1.77
CA ARG A 189 -13.09 11.43 1.22
C ARG A 189 -13.97 10.59 2.14
N ALA A 190 -14.62 9.59 1.57
CA ALA A 190 -15.48 8.68 2.32
C ALA A 190 -14.66 7.73 3.20
N ALA A 191 -13.45 7.36 2.77
CA ALA A 191 -12.54 6.51 3.51
C ALA A 191 -11.28 7.26 3.95
N ASP A 192 -10.67 6.78 5.03
CA ASP A 192 -9.30 7.06 5.45
C ASP A 192 -8.40 5.90 5.03
N TRP A 193 -7.10 5.99 5.32
CA TRP A 193 -6.18 4.90 5.03
C TRP A 193 -5.01 4.86 6.01
N ARG A 194 -4.35 3.70 6.05
CA ARG A 194 -3.20 3.44 6.90
C ARG A 194 -2.10 2.79 6.08
N VAL A 195 -0.87 3.30 6.19
CA VAL A 195 0.33 2.60 5.74
C VAL A 195 0.85 1.76 6.89
N SER A 196 1.17 0.50 6.64
CA SER A 196 1.75 -0.43 7.60
C SER A 196 3.05 -0.99 7.04
N VAL A 197 4.07 -1.09 7.90
CA VAL A 197 5.30 -1.82 7.60
C VAL A 197 5.39 -3.02 8.53
N ASN A 198 5.47 -4.21 7.96
CA ASN A 198 5.56 -5.46 8.69
C ASN A 198 6.81 -6.25 8.27
N LEU A 199 7.27 -7.12 9.15
CA LEU A 199 8.28 -8.13 8.88
C LEU A 199 7.62 -9.52 8.93
N GLU A 200 7.62 -10.23 7.81
CA GLU A 200 7.12 -11.59 7.70
C GLU A 200 8.29 -12.57 7.79
N VAL A 201 8.46 -13.16 8.98
CA VAL A 201 9.56 -14.09 9.31
C VAL A 201 9.09 -15.51 9.00
N PRO A 202 9.68 -16.21 8.01
CA PRO A 202 9.36 -17.60 7.75
C PRO A 202 9.67 -18.47 8.97
N VAL A 203 8.77 -19.38 9.30
CA VAL A 203 8.96 -20.32 10.42
C VAL A 203 8.61 -21.74 9.99
N SER A 204 9.17 -22.74 10.69
CA SER A 204 8.78 -24.13 10.51
C SER A 204 7.30 -24.32 10.84
N HIS A 205 6.68 -25.34 10.25
CA HIS A 205 5.30 -25.68 10.55
C HIS A 205 5.13 -25.95 12.06
N PRO A 206 4.20 -25.27 12.74
CA PRO A 206 4.03 -25.44 14.18
C PRO A 206 3.43 -26.80 14.51
N VAL A 207 3.78 -27.34 15.68
CA VAL A 207 3.16 -28.54 16.25
C VAL A 207 1.93 -28.14 17.06
N GLY A 208 0.88 -28.95 17.02
CA GLY A 208 -0.35 -28.75 17.81
C GLY A 208 -1.56 -28.35 16.97
N THR A 209 -2.57 -27.81 17.62
CA THR A 209 -3.84 -27.42 16.98
C THR A 209 -3.95 -25.91 16.83
N PRO A 210 -4.53 -25.40 15.73
CA PRO A 210 -4.73 -23.98 15.57
C PRO A 210 -5.71 -23.43 16.62
N THR A 211 -5.39 -22.26 17.16
CA THR A 211 -6.25 -21.51 18.12
C THR A 211 -7.41 -20.83 17.41
N HIS A 212 -7.23 -20.46 16.14
CA HIS A 212 -8.23 -19.78 15.34
C HIS A 212 -7.96 -20.06 13.86
N THR A 213 -9.03 -20.10 13.08
CA THR A 213 -8.97 -20.19 11.62
C THR A 213 -9.86 -19.14 10.99
N ARG A 214 -9.45 -18.66 9.82
CA ARG A 214 -10.26 -17.77 8.99
C ARG A 214 -10.13 -18.16 7.53
N LYS A 215 -11.23 -18.07 6.81
CA LYS A 215 -11.26 -18.25 5.35
C LYS A 215 -11.08 -16.90 4.68
N LYS A 216 -10.31 -16.86 3.62
CA LYS A 216 -10.08 -15.67 2.79
C LYS A 216 -10.45 -15.97 1.36
N ASP A 217 -11.36 -15.18 0.82
CA ASP A 217 -11.65 -15.10 -0.60
C ASP A 217 -11.01 -13.80 -1.11
N ARG A 218 -9.95 -13.91 -1.91
CA ARG A 218 -9.10 -12.79 -2.32
C ARG A 218 -9.08 -12.65 -3.84
N LEU A 219 -9.52 -11.49 -4.30
CA LEU A 219 -9.36 -11.02 -5.68
C LEU A 219 -8.11 -10.15 -5.70
N SER A 220 -7.06 -10.58 -6.39
CA SER A 220 -5.76 -9.91 -6.42
C SER A 220 -5.47 -9.40 -7.82
N TYR A 221 -5.15 -8.11 -7.91
CA TYR A 221 -4.82 -7.41 -9.14
C TYR A 221 -3.37 -6.92 -9.06
N SER A 222 -2.53 -7.33 -10.00
CA SER A 222 -1.13 -6.89 -10.03
C SER A 222 -0.90 -5.86 -11.13
N HIS A 223 -0.18 -4.80 -10.80
CA HIS A 223 0.22 -3.75 -11.73
C HIS A 223 1.63 -3.27 -11.38
N GLU A 224 2.59 -3.56 -12.25
CA GLU A 224 4.01 -3.22 -12.06
C GLU A 224 4.56 -3.71 -10.73
N GLU A 225 4.88 -2.80 -9.80
CA GLU A 225 5.45 -3.11 -8.49
C GLU A 225 4.42 -3.27 -7.38
N PHE A 226 3.13 -3.32 -7.74
CA PHE A 226 2.03 -3.23 -6.79
C PHE A 226 1.06 -4.41 -6.93
N SER A 227 0.57 -4.89 -5.78
CA SER A 227 -0.58 -5.79 -5.70
C SER A 227 -1.73 -5.04 -5.04
N ILE A 228 -2.93 -5.11 -5.61
CA ILE A 228 -4.16 -4.59 -5.03
C ILE A 228 -5.05 -5.78 -4.71
N ASP A 229 -5.27 -6.03 -3.43
CA ASP A 229 -6.03 -7.17 -2.96
C ASP A 229 -7.37 -6.71 -2.38
N LEU A 230 -8.45 -7.26 -2.92
CA LEU A 230 -9.79 -7.11 -2.39
C LEU A 230 -10.19 -8.44 -1.74
N THR A 231 -10.28 -8.46 -0.42
CA THR A 231 -10.37 -9.68 0.37
C THR A 231 -11.64 -9.73 1.21
N GLN A 232 -12.40 -10.82 1.11
CA GLN A 232 -13.43 -11.18 2.09
C GLN A 232 -12.84 -12.15 3.11
N VAL A 233 -12.93 -11.79 4.40
CA VAL A 233 -12.41 -12.61 5.50
C VAL A 233 -13.57 -13.10 6.34
N THR A 234 -13.70 -14.42 6.49
CA THR A 234 -14.68 -15.04 7.39
C THR A 234 -13.94 -15.63 8.59
N ALA A 235 -14.10 -15.00 9.76
CA ALA A 235 -13.40 -15.36 10.99
C ALA A 235 -14.39 -15.88 12.06
N SER A 236 -14.07 -17.02 12.68
CA SER A 236 -14.82 -17.56 13.83
C SER A 236 -14.13 -17.17 15.15
N THR A 237 -14.54 -16.05 15.75
CA THR A 237 -13.84 -15.44 16.89
C THR A 237 -14.07 -16.18 18.22
N SER A 238 -15.12 -16.99 18.34
CA SER A 238 -15.43 -17.76 19.55
C SER A 238 -16.26 -19.00 19.23
N PRO A 239 -16.13 -20.10 20.01
CA PRO A 239 -17.00 -21.26 19.88
C PRO A 239 -18.47 -20.83 20.08
N GLY A 240 -19.31 -21.01 19.06
CA GLY A 240 -20.75 -20.69 19.11
C GLY A 240 -21.14 -19.27 18.69
N SER A 241 -20.21 -18.34 18.44
CA SER A 241 -20.56 -17.03 17.86
C SER A 241 -20.71 -17.14 16.33
N PRO A 242 -21.66 -16.40 15.71
CA PRO A 242 -21.75 -16.36 14.26
C PRO A 242 -20.44 -15.82 13.66
N PRO A 243 -19.98 -16.36 12.51
CA PRO A 243 -18.76 -15.89 11.87
C PRO A 243 -18.84 -14.41 11.54
N LYS A 244 -17.77 -13.66 11.85
CA LYS A 244 -17.64 -12.26 11.43
C LYS A 244 -17.13 -12.24 9.99
N LEU A 245 -17.89 -11.60 9.11
CA LEU A 245 -17.46 -11.32 7.74
C LEU A 245 -16.88 -9.90 7.69
N LEU A 246 -15.65 -9.80 7.17
CA LEU A 246 -14.95 -8.53 6.93
C LEU A 246 -14.66 -8.40 5.43
N HIS A 247 -14.62 -7.16 4.97
CA HIS A 247 -14.27 -6.80 3.60
C HIS A 247 -13.11 -5.81 3.65
N GLU A 248 -11.97 -6.22 3.09
CA GLU A 248 -10.71 -5.49 3.16
C GLU A 248 -10.26 -5.10 1.75
N LEU A 249 -9.67 -3.92 1.62
CA LEU A 249 -8.98 -3.47 0.41
C LEU A 249 -7.59 -3.00 0.82
N GLU A 250 -6.58 -3.63 0.26
CA GLU A 250 -5.18 -3.36 0.53
C GLU A 250 -4.41 -3.17 -0.79
N ILE A 251 -3.40 -2.32 -0.75
CA ILE A 251 -2.38 -2.22 -1.79
C ILE A 251 -1.03 -2.49 -1.16
N GLU A 252 -0.19 -3.29 -1.82
CA GLU A 252 1.12 -3.71 -1.33
C GLU A 252 2.20 -3.43 -2.37
N ILE A 253 3.42 -3.12 -1.91
CA ILE A 253 4.62 -3.17 -2.75
C ILE A 253 5.02 -4.64 -2.94
N ALA A 254 4.77 -5.20 -4.12
CA ALA A 254 4.84 -6.63 -4.41
C ALA A 254 6.27 -7.22 -4.39
N ARG A 255 7.31 -6.39 -4.56
CA ARG A 255 8.71 -6.85 -4.61
C ARG A 255 9.54 -6.31 -3.43
N PRO A 256 9.56 -7.02 -2.28
CA PRO A 256 10.37 -6.64 -1.12
C PRO A 256 11.86 -6.47 -1.43
N ALA A 257 12.42 -7.27 -2.35
CA ALA A 257 13.82 -7.18 -2.74
C ALA A 257 14.12 -5.86 -3.48
N LEU A 258 13.21 -5.41 -4.35
CA LEU A 258 13.36 -4.12 -5.03
C LEU A 258 13.29 -2.98 -4.02
N LEU A 259 12.29 -3.02 -3.13
CA LEU A 259 12.11 -2.02 -2.07
C LEU A 259 13.37 -1.86 -1.20
N LEU A 260 13.98 -2.98 -0.77
CA LEU A 260 15.21 -2.95 0.01
C LEU A 260 16.41 -2.44 -0.81
N ALA A 261 16.52 -2.83 -2.08
CA ALA A 261 17.61 -2.41 -2.95
C ALA A 261 17.57 -0.89 -3.23
N THR A 262 16.38 -0.33 -3.45
CA THR A 262 16.23 1.12 -3.64
C THR A 262 16.40 1.87 -2.33
N ALA A 263 15.90 1.35 -1.21
CA ALA A 263 16.09 1.95 0.12
C ALA A 263 17.57 2.08 0.49
N ALA A 264 18.40 1.10 0.14
CA ALA A 264 19.84 1.11 0.42
C ALA A 264 20.61 2.21 -0.34
N LYS A 265 20.08 2.65 -1.49
CA LYS A 265 20.70 3.66 -2.35
C LYS A 265 20.08 5.05 -2.20
N ARG A 266 19.01 5.16 -1.39
CA ARG A 266 18.25 6.40 -1.22
C ARG A 266 19.15 7.52 -0.72
N GLY A 267 19.21 8.62 -1.45
CA GLY A 267 20.02 9.77 -1.08
C GLY A 267 21.54 9.60 -1.25
N ASP A 268 22.03 8.44 -1.70
CA ASP A 268 23.47 8.20 -1.85
C ASP A 268 24.04 9.03 -3.02
N PRO A 269 25.01 9.93 -2.78
CA PRO A 269 25.62 10.74 -3.84
C PRO A 269 26.57 9.94 -4.74
N SER A 270 26.97 8.73 -4.36
CA SER A 270 27.91 7.89 -5.11
C SER A 270 27.27 7.10 -6.25
N VAL A 271 25.93 7.01 -6.28
CA VAL A 271 25.16 6.32 -7.32
C VAL A 271 24.49 7.31 -8.29
N PRO A 272 24.10 6.85 -9.50
CA PRO A 272 23.35 7.69 -10.44
C PRO A 272 22.07 8.28 -9.83
N GLU A 273 21.66 9.46 -10.31
CA GLU A 273 20.48 10.17 -9.81
C GLU A 273 19.21 9.30 -9.80
N LEU A 274 19.01 8.51 -10.87
CA LEU A 274 17.89 7.60 -10.99
C LEU A 274 17.85 6.56 -9.86
N GLU A 275 19.01 6.03 -9.46
CA GLU A 275 19.09 5.03 -8.39
C GLU A 275 18.90 5.67 -7.02
N ARG A 276 19.47 6.87 -6.84
CA ARG A 276 19.34 7.68 -5.63
C ARG A 276 17.88 8.05 -5.32
N SER A 277 17.06 8.31 -6.35
CA SER A 277 15.65 8.71 -6.21
C SER A 277 14.66 7.56 -6.38
N ALA A 278 15.10 6.36 -6.79
CA ALA A 278 14.22 5.23 -7.10
C ALA A 278 13.29 4.83 -5.94
N PHE A 279 13.76 4.95 -4.69
CA PHE A 279 12.93 4.67 -3.52
C PHE A 279 11.78 5.68 -3.39
N ASP A 280 12.09 6.98 -3.51
CA ASP A 280 11.08 8.05 -3.42
C ASP A 280 10.05 7.93 -4.55
N GLU A 281 10.50 7.56 -5.75
CA GLU A 281 9.63 7.30 -6.89
C GLU A 281 8.70 6.09 -6.68
N LEU A 282 9.20 5.02 -6.07
CA LEU A 282 8.41 3.84 -5.71
C LEU A 282 7.33 4.19 -4.68
N ILE A 283 7.70 4.95 -3.63
CA ILE A 283 6.74 5.43 -2.62
C ILE A 283 5.74 6.41 -3.23
N ARG A 284 6.17 7.29 -4.13
CA ARG A 284 5.29 8.21 -4.86
C ARG A 284 4.22 7.45 -5.63
N ALA A 285 4.58 6.43 -6.38
CA ALA A 285 3.63 5.58 -7.11
C ALA A 285 2.69 4.81 -6.16
N PHE A 286 3.23 4.24 -5.08
CA PHE A 286 2.44 3.58 -4.03
C PHE A 286 1.37 4.50 -3.42
N VAL A 287 1.75 5.70 -2.99
CA VAL A 287 0.85 6.71 -2.42
C VAL A 287 -0.20 7.16 -3.44
N ASN A 288 0.20 7.36 -4.70
CA ASN A 288 -0.73 7.74 -5.75
C ASN A 288 -1.80 6.66 -6.01
N ASN A 289 -1.40 5.39 -6.00
CA ASN A 289 -2.34 4.28 -6.14
C ASN A 289 -3.30 4.19 -4.94
N ALA A 290 -2.80 4.35 -3.71
CA ALA A 290 -3.65 4.44 -2.51
C ALA A 290 -4.65 5.61 -2.60
N ARG A 291 -4.19 6.81 -3.00
CA ARG A 291 -5.03 8.00 -3.22
C ARG A 291 -6.11 7.76 -4.27
N ILE A 292 -5.80 7.05 -5.37
CA ILE A 292 -6.78 6.68 -6.39
C ILE A 292 -7.87 5.77 -5.79
N LEU A 293 -7.50 4.75 -5.02
CA LEU A 293 -8.47 3.87 -4.37
C LEU A 293 -9.37 4.64 -3.40
N VAL A 294 -8.79 5.46 -2.51
CA VAL A 294 -9.53 6.27 -1.54
C VAL A 294 -10.43 7.31 -2.22
N ARG A 295 -9.98 7.92 -3.32
CA ARG A 295 -10.78 8.87 -4.12
C ARG A 295 -11.99 8.21 -4.77
N ASN A 296 -11.90 6.92 -5.08
CA ASN A 296 -12.97 6.15 -5.70
C ASN A 296 -13.82 5.36 -4.68
N ALA A 297 -13.59 5.55 -3.38
CA ALA A 297 -14.47 5.01 -2.35
C ALA A 297 -15.88 5.59 -2.51
N SER A 298 -16.89 4.72 -2.60
CA SER A 298 -18.29 5.14 -2.59
C SER A 298 -18.68 5.71 -1.23
N GLU A 299 -19.79 6.46 -1.16
CA GLU A 299 -20.35 6.93 0.11
C GLU A 299 -20.77 5.78 1.04
N GLY A 300 -21.19 6.11 2.27
CA GLY A 300 -21.75 5.15 3.23
C GLY A 300 -20.73 4.43 4.10
N TRP A 301 -19.49 4.93 4.18
CA TRP A 301 -18.55 4.50 5.23
C TRP A 301 -19.02 5.11 6.55
N GLN A 302 -19.49 4.26 7.47
CA GLN A 302 -19.97 4.64 8.79
C GLN A 302 -19.08 4.04 9.84
#